data_AF-A0A353VUC6-F1
#
_entry.id   AF-A0A353VUC6-F1
#
_cell.length_a   1.000
_cell.length_b   1.000
_cell.length_c   1.000
_cell.angle_alpha   90.00
_cell.angle_beta   90.00
_cell.angle_gamma   90.00
#
_symmetry.space_group_name_H-M   'P 1'
#
loop_
_entity.id
_entity.type
_entity.pdbx_description
1 polymer ?
#
loop_
_entity_poly.entity_id
_entity_poly.type
_entity_poly.pdbx_seq_one_letter_code
_entity_poly.pdbx_strand_id
1 'polypeptide(L)'
;PYDAYRKYCDKDHGERHLCDDEIGVLLTNIRKKVGECGVIAVVVDACHAGDSTRKPAKSGGTVRGVYDNFIIPGKHRANKRKQIPERWLTLSSCLDYQLNQEHPDGHGKLTRALHSLWPEMKGMDNETLVRTLDAYYHRSDVKGKYPQTPVMTGETDKRRFSEIFKR
;
A
#
# COMPACT_ATOMS: atom_id res chain seq x y z
N PRO A 1 8.12 0.44 -8.17
CA PRO A 1 9.27 0.33 -9.11
C PRO A 1 9.52 1.67 -9.82
N TYR A 2 10.74 2.19 -9.73
CA TYR A 2 11.10 3.52 -10.25
C TYR A 2 11.33 3.51 -11.77
N ASP A 3 11.67 2.35 -12.33
CA ASP A 3 12.10 2.09 -13.70
C ASP A 3 11.11 1.28 -14.54
N ALA A 4 9.95 0.94 -13.95
CA ALA A 4 8.87 0.23 -14.61
C ALA A 4 8.05 1.15 -15.53
N TYR A 5 7.77 0.66 -16.72
CA TYR A 5 6.93 1.35 -17.70
C TYR A 5 5.46 1.12 -17.39
N ARG A 6 4.64 2.11 -17.78
CA ARG A 6 3.18 2.03 -17.58
C ARG A 6 2.51 0.99 -18.47
N LYS A 7 3.09 0.70 -19.63
CA LYS A 7 2.54 -0.22 -20.63
C LYS A 7 3.67 -1.10 -21.15
N TYR A 8 3.29 -2.30 -21.57
CA TYR A 8 4.17 -3.22 -22.28
C TYR A 8 4.81 -2.53 -23.49
N CYS A 9 6.13 -2.71 -23.65
CA CYS A 9 6.90 -2.19 -24.77
C CYS A 9 8.20 -3.00 -24.93
N ASP A 10 8.97 -2.73 -25.98
CA ASP A 10 10.24 -3.43 -26.27
C ASP A 10 11.32 -3.24 -25.19
N LYS A 11 11.13 -2.31 -24.24
CA LYS A 11 12.07 -2.04 -23.15
C LYS A 11 11.62 -2.61 -21.81
N ASP A 12 10.36 -2.99 -21.69
CA ASP A 12 9.76 -3.53 -20.47
C ASP A 12 8.62 -4.45 -20.86
N HIS A 13 8.88 -5.75 -20.69
CA HIS A 13 7.94 -6.82 -20.93
C HIS A 13 7.25 -7.27 -19.63
N GLY A 14 7.42 -6.50 -18.55
CA GLY A 14 6.85 -6.74 -17.22
C GLY A 14 7.90 -7.13 -16.17
N GLU A 15 9.13 -7.40 -16.57
CA GLU A 15 10.23 -7.81 -15.69
C GLU A 15 10.68 -6.72 -14.70
N ARG A 16 10.30 -5.46 -14.94
CA ARG A 16 10.59 -4.34 -14.04
C ARG A 16 9.52 -4.12 -12.98
N HIS A 17 8.43 -4.89 -13.03
CA HIS A 17 7.35 -4.85 -12.06
C HIS A 17 7.56 -5.95 -11.03
N LEU A 18 7.28 -5.63 -9.77
CA LEU A 18 7.16 -6.65 -8.71
C LEU A 18 5.69 -7.03 -8.61
N CYS A 19 5.39 -8.30 -8.85
CA CYS A 19 4.04 -8.83 -8.68
C CYS A 19 3.74 -9.15 -7.21
N ASP A 20 2.46 -9.13 -6.82
CA ASP A 20 2.02 -9.48 -5.47
C ASP A 20 2.53 -10.87 -5.01
N ASP A 21 2.57 -11.84 -5.94
CA ASP A 21 3.12 -13.18 -5.67
C ASP A 21 4.61 -13.13 -5.29
N GLU A 22 5.39 -12.29 -5.97
CA GLU A 22 6.83 -12.14 -5.71
C GLU A 22 7.05 -11.44 -4.37
N ILE A 23 6.26 -10.40 -4.09
CA ILE A 23 6.24 -9.72 -2.79
C ILE A 23 5.93 -10.72 -1.68
N GLY A 24 4.93 -11.58 -1.86
CA GLY A 24 4.57 -12.62 -0.89
C GLY A 24 5.71 -13.60 -0.60
N VAL A 25 6.44 -14.03 -1.63
CA VAL A 25 7.63 -14.90 -1.47
C VAL A 25 8.76 -14.18 -0.73
N LEU A 26 9.04 -12.92 -1.09
CA LEU A 26 10.08 -12.12 -0.45
C LEU A 26 9.76 -11.88 1.04
N LEU A 27 8.52 -11.48 1.36
CA LEU A 27 8.08 -11.27 2.73
C LEU A 27 8.07 -12.57 3.54
N THR A 28 7.75 -13.70 2.91
CA THR A 28 7.87 -15.02 3.54
C THR A 28 9.32 -15.34 3.92
N ASN A 29 10.28 -15.00 3.05
CA ASN A 29 11.70 -15.20 3.35
C ASN A 29 12.20 -14.24 4.44
N ILE A 30 11.70 -12.99 4.49
CA ILE A 30 11.95 -12.08 5.60
C ILE A 30 11.37 -12.64 6.90
N ARG A 31 10.13 -13.15 6.88
CA ARG A 31 9.49 -13.82 8.02
C ARG A 31 10.33 -14.97 8.56
N LYS A 32 10.89 -15.81 7.70
CA LYS A 32 11.79 -16.91 8.12
C LYS A 32 13.02 -16.39 8.89
N LYS A 33 13.58 -15.24 8.50
CA LYS A 33 14.73 -14.62 9.17
C LYS A 33 14.37 -13.90 10.47
N VAL A 34 13.25 -13.17 10.47
CA VAL A 34 12.73 -12.44 11.64
C VAL A 34 12.21 -13.40 12.72
N GLY A 35 11.76 -14.59 12.31
CA GLY A 35 11.24 -15.61 13.20
C GLY A 35 9.79 -15.35 13.64
N GLU A 36 9.30 -16.25 14.47
CA GLU A 36 7.91 -16.29 14.95
C GLU A 36 7.59 -15.21 15.98
N CYS A 37 8.58 -14.71 16.71
CA CYS A 37 8.36 -13.68 17.74
C CYS A 37 8.51 -12.25 17.20
N GLY A 38 9.24 -12.04 16.10
CA GLY A 38 9.48 -10.70 15.56
C GLY A 38 8.29 -10.11 14.81
N VAL A 39 8.26 -8.79 14.70
CA VAL A 39 7.21 -8.05 13.99
C VAL A 39 7.69 -7.69 12.59
N ILE A 40 6.82 -7.86 11.59
CA ILE A 40 7.02 -7.34 10.25
C ILE A 40 5.84 -6.42 9.96
N ALA A 41 6.13 -5.17 9.66
CA ALA A 41 5.16 -4.17 9.23
C ALA A 41 5.55 -3.68 7.84
N VAL A 42 4.60 -3.75 6.91
CA VAL A 42 4.74 -3.33 5.53
C VAL A 42 3.83 -2.13 5.32
N VAL A 43 4.39 -1.04 4.79
CA VAL A 43 3.63 0.18 4.47
C VAL A 43 3.56 0.29 2.95
N VAL A 44 2.34 0.32 2.41
CA VAL A 44 2.07 0.40 0.97
C VAL A 44 1.41 1.73 0.66
N ASP A 45 2.21 2.69 0.18
CA ASP A 45 1.75 4.00 -0.26
C ASP A 45 1.64 4.05 -1.79
N ALA A 46 0.72 3.26 -2.32
CA ALA A 46 0.44 3.11 -3.76
C ALA A 46 -1.04 2.78 -4.00
N CYS A 47 -1.55 3.03 -5.20
CA CYS A 47 -2.84 2.48 -5.61
C CYS A 47 -2.76 0.95 -5.62
N HIS A 48 -3.65 0.29 -4.86
CA HIS A 48 -3.90 -1.14 -5.05
C HIS A 48 -4.70 -1.31 -6.35
N ALA A 49 -4.26 -2.18 -7.25
CA ALA A 49 -5.02 -2.54 -8.45
C ALA A 49 -6.21 -3.46 -8.08
N GLY A 50 -7.18 -2.94 -7.33
CA GLY A 50 -8.48 -3.58 -7.14
C GLY A 50 -9.52 -2.92 -8.03
N ASP A 51 -10.14 -3.72 -8.90
CA ASP A 51 -11.21 -3.40 -9.85
C ASP A 51 -10.93 -2.36 -10.96
N SER A 52 -11.09 -2.78 -12.21
CA SER A 52 -10.68 -2.10 -13.46
C SER A 52 -11.71 -1.12 -14.03
N THR A 53 -12.73 -0.73 -13.27
CA THR A 53 -13.88 0.07 -13.77
C THR A 53 -13.83 1.54 -13.38
N ARG A 54 -12.65 2.16 -13.31
CA ARG A 54 -12.51 3.57 -12.92
C ARG A 54 -12.27 4.49 -14.11
N LYS A 55 -13.09 5.53 -14.24
CA LYS A 55 -12.90 6.60 -15.22
C LYS A 55 -11.63 7.39 -14.87
N PRO A 56 -10.76 7.73 -15.84
CA PRO A 56 -9.60 8.56 -15.59
C PRO A 56 -10.04 9.90 -15.04
N ALA A 57 -9.54 10.27 -13.85
CA ALA A 57 -9.75 11.59 -13.30
C ALA A 57 -9.01 12.61 -14.17
N LYS A 58 -9.75 13.30 -15.05
CA LYS A 58 -9.31 14.60 -15.55
C LYS A 58 -9.37 15.58 -14.36
N SER A 59 -8.23 16.20 -14.05
CA SER A 59 -8.01 17.36 -13.16
C SER A 59 -7.87 17.14 -11.63
N GLY A 60 -6.73 17.59 -11.10
CA GLY A 60 -6.66 18.31 -9.82
C GLY A 60 -5.57 17.91 -8.84
N GLY A 61 -5.17 16.63 -8.77
CA GLY A 61 -4.20 16.16 -7.77
C GLY A 61 -3.32 15.03 -8.28
N THR A 62 -2.07 14.99 -7.82
CA THR A 62 -1.14 13.91 -8.15
C THR A 62 -1.59 12.62 -7.48
N VAL A 63 -1.65 11.53 -8.25
CA VAL A 63 -2.03 10.19 -7.78
C VAL A 63 -0.80 9.30 -7.84
N ARG A 64 -0.57 8.48 -6.80
CA ARG A 64 0.52 7.51 -6.75
C ARG A 64 0.07 6.16 -7.28
N GLY A 65 0.77 5.68 -8.31
CA GLY A 65 0.38 4.47 -9.04
C GLY A 65 -0.41 4.79 -10.29
N VAL A 66 -0.82 3.74 -11.01
CA VAL A 66 -1.50 3.86 -12.30
C VAL A 66 -2.76 3.01 -12.33
N TYR A 67 -3.76 3.49 -13.05
CA TYR A 67 -5.02 2.77 -13.31
C TYR A 67 -4.90 1.72 -14.40
N ASP A 68 -3.90 1.91 -15.27
CA ASP A 68 -3.68 1.04 -16.41
C ASP A 68 -3.09 -0.27 -15.89
N ASN A 69 -3.78 -1.38 -16.14
CA ASN A 69 -3.17 -2.69 -15.98
C ASN A 69 -2.00 -2.81 -16.95
N PHE A 70 -0.87 -3.35 -16.49
CA PHE A 70 0.23 -3.71 -17.36
C PHE A 70 -0.11 -5.00 -18.12
N ILE A 71 -0.65 -4.87 -19.33
CA ILE A 71 -1.09 -6.01 -20.15
C ILE A 71 0.10 -6.54 -20.96
N ILE A 72 0.53 -7.77 -20.67
CA ILE A 72 1.54 -8.49 -21.46
C ILE A 72 0.81 -9.29 -22.57
N PRO A 73 1.04 -8.99 -23.86
CA PRO A 73 0.41 -9.71 -24.96
C PRO A 73 0.68 -11.22 -24.91
N GLY A 74 -0.35 -12.04 -25.15
CA GLY A 74 -0.21 -13.50 -25.23
C GLY A 74 -0.07 -14.24 -23.89
N LYS A 75 0.08 -13.53 -22.76
CA LYS A 75 0.08 -14.14 -21.43
C LYS A 75 -1.35 -14.16 -20.89
N HIS A 76 -1.99 -15.33 -20.88
CA HIS A 76 -3.25 -15.49 -20.13
C HIS A 76 -3.00 -15.19 -18.65
N ARG A 77 -3.99 -14.61 -17.95
CA ARG A 77 -3.93 -14.42 -16.49
C ARG A 77 -3.47 -15.74 -15.89
N ALA A 78 -2.28 -15.74 -15.26
CA ALA A 78 -1.81 -16.89 -14.52
C ALA A 78 -2.93 -17.29 -13.55
N ASN A 79 -3.23 -18.60 -13.46
CA ASN A 79 -4.17 -19.11 -12.47
C ASN A 79 -3.84 -18.46 -11.13
N LYS A 80 -4.84 -17.89 -10.44
CA LYS A 80 -4.67 -17.29 -9.12
C LYS A 80 -3.87 -18.26 -8.26
N ARG A 81 -2.59 -17.94 -8.02
CA ARG A 81 -1.76 -18.75 -7.14
C ARG A 81 -2.41 -18.72 -5.76
N LYS A 82 -2.25 -19.81 -5.02
CA LYS A 82 -2.79 -19.88 -3.66
C LYS A 82 -2.20 -18.72 -2.86
N GLN A 83 -3.07 -17.82 -2.40
CA GLN A 83 -2.66 -16.64 -1.67
C GLN A 83 -1.81 -17.06 -0.47
N ILE A 84 -0.58 -16.56 -0.41
CA ILE A 84 0.30 -16.83 0.71
C ILE A 84 -0.32 -16.12 1.92
N PRO A 85 -0.51 -16.80 3.05
CA PRO A 85 -1.06 -16.16 4.23
C PRO A 85 -0.16 -15.01 4.67
N GLU A 86 -0.73 -13.81 4.81
CA GLU A 86 -0.01 -12.63 5.29
C GLU A 86 0.35 -12.81 6.76
N ARG A 87 1.59 -13.24 7.02
CA ARG A 87 2.16 -13.41 8.37
C ARG A 87 2.85 -12.13 8.85
N TRP A 88 2.29 -10.99 8.50
CA TRP A 88 2.82 -9.64 8.78
C TRP A 88 1.64 -8.67 8.89
N LEU A 89 1.92 -7.43 9.26
CA LEU A 89 0.94 -6.34 9.17
C LEU A 89 1.17 -5.59 7.87
N THR A 90 0.11 -5.37 7.10
CA THR A 90 0.15 -4.54 5.89
C THR A 90 -0.71 -3.31 6.15
N LEU A 91 -0.12 -2.11 6.05
CA LEU A 91 -0.83 -0.83 6.15
C LEU A 91 -0.82 -0.16 4.77
N SER A 92 -2.00 -0.10 4.15
CA SER A 92 -2.19 0.44 2.81
C SER A 92 -2.80 1.82 2.85
N SER A 93 -2.41 2.68 1.90
CA SER A 93 -2.81 4.08 1.83
C SER A 93 -4.27 4.30 1.45
N CYS A 94 -4.91 3.33 0.82
CA CYS A 94 -6.26 3.41 0.32
C CYS A 94 -6.89 2.01 0.24
N LEU A 95 -8.22 1.93 0.19
CA LEU A 95 -8.91 0.71 -0.21
C LEU A 95 -8.58 0.38 -1.68
N ASP A 96 -8.73 -0.89 -2.04
CA ASP A 96 -8.49 -1.39 -3.41
C ASP A 96 -9.35 -0.62 -4.45
N TYR A 97 -10.53 -0.25 -3.98
CA TYR A 97 -11.49 0.80 -4.31
C TYR A 97 -11.15 2.23 -4.70
N GLN A 98 -10.07 2.73 -4.12
CA GLN A 98 -9.86 4.16 -3.95
C GLN A 98 -8.59 4.60 -4.66
N LEU A 99 -8.45 5.91 -4.81
CA LEU A 99 -7.26 6.51 -5.40
C LEU A 99 -6.28 6.83 -4.29
N ASN A 100 -5.03 6.40 -4.45
CA ASN A 100 -3.97 6.91 -3.59
C ASN A 100 -3.53 8.29 -4.09
N GLN A 101 -4.07 9.35 -3.50
CA GLN A 101 -3.70 10.73 -3.81
C GLN A 101 -2.49 11.13 -2.96
N GLU A 102 -1.56 11.87 -3.57
CA GLU A 102 -0.46 12.49 -2.85
C GLU A 102 -0.94 13.51 -1.84
N HIS A 103 -0.11 13.73 -0.84
CA HIS A 103 -0.21 14.87 0.05
C HIS A 103 0.09 16.17 -0.74
N PRO A 104 -0.50 17.32 -0.38
CA PRO A 104 -0.29 18.58 -1.11
C PRO A 104 1.17 19.08 -1.21
N ASP A 105 2.07 18.57 -0.36
CA ASP A 105 3.51 18.87 -0.37
C ASP A 105 4.32 17.93 -1.29
N GLY A 106 3.67 17.06 -2.05
CA GLY A 106 4.31 16.15 -3.01
C GLY A 106 4.80 14.82 -2.41
N HIS A 107 4.52 14.56 -1.13
CA HIS A 107 4.84 13.27 -0.51
C HIS A 107 3.66 12.27 -0.60
N GLY A 108 3.94 10.98 -0.40
CA GLY A 108 2.89 9.98 -0.25
C GLY A 108 2.07 10.29 1.00
N LYS A 109 0.74 10.25 0.90
CA LYS A 109 -0.13 10.72 1.98
C LYS A 109 -0.05 9.85 3.22
N LEU A 110 0.05 8.53 3.05
CA LEU A 110 0.24 7.61 4.16
C LEU A 110 1.60 7.83 4.82
N THR A 111 2.64 7.95 4.00
CA THR A 111 4.01 8.18 4.44
C THR A 111 4.12 9.47 5.24
N ARG A 112 3.50 10.55 4.76
CA ARG A 112 3.46 11.85 5.43
C ARG A 112 2.71 11.78 6.75
N ALA A 113 1.54 11.13 6.77
CA ALA A 113 0.75 10.95 7.97
C ALA A 113 1.51 10.16 9.05
N LEU A 114 2.13 9.04 8.68
CA LEU A 114 2.95 8.23 9.59
C LEU A 114 4.13 9.03 10.15
N HIS A 115 4.83 9.80 9.32
CA HIS A 115 5.93 10.67 9.78
C HIS A 115 5.44 11.73 10.77
N SER A 116 4.34 12.43 10.45
CA SER A 116 3.79 13.49 11.29
C SER A 116 3.27 12.98 12.63
N LEU A 117 2.64 11.81 12.65
CA LEU A 117 1.99 11.24 13.83
C LEU A 117 2.88 10.25 14.60
N TRP A 118 4.08 9.95 14.09
CA TRP A 118 5.02 8.99 14.69
C TRP A 118 5.18 9.14 16.22
N PRO A 119 5.35 10.36 16.78
CA PRO A 119 5.55 10.51 18.22
C PRO A 119 4.34 10.07 19.06
N GLU A 120 3.14 10.18 18.51
CA GLU A 120 1.87 9.93 19.19
C GLU A 120 1.41 8.48 19.04
N MET A 121 1.86 7.78 17.99
CA MET A 121 1.40 6.43 17.67
C MET A 121 1.97 5.32 18.56
N LYS A 122 2.95 5.63 19.41
CA LYS A 122 3.58 4.64 20.29
C LYS A 122 2.54 4.08 21.28
N GLY A 123 2.34 2.75 21.25
CA GLY A 123 1.46 2.05 22.18
C GLY A 123 -0.02 2.03 21.80
N MET A 124 -0.43 2.73 20.73
CA MET A 124 -1.80 2.65 20.20
C MET A 124 -2.10 1.22 19.74
N ASP A 125 -3.34 0.77 19.93
CA ASP A 125 -3.84 -0.42 19.25
C ASP A 125 -4.07 -0.13 17.75
N ASN A 126 -4.26 -1.18 16.96
CA ASN A 126 -4.36 -1.06 15.51
C ASN A 126 -5.60 -0.27 15.06
N GLU A 127 -6.74 -0.42 15.74
CA GLU A 127 -7.98 0.26 15.37
C GLU A 127 -7.85 1.77 15.62
N THR A 128 -7.36 2.13 16.81
CA THR A 128 -7.06 3.53 17.15
C THR A 128 -6.05 4.13 16.19
N LEU A 129 -4.97 3.41 15.85
CA LEU A 129 -3.96 3.89 14.90
C LEU A 129 -4.55 4.16 13.52
N VAL A 130 -5.36 3.25 12.98
CA VAL A 130 -6.01 3.42 11.68
C VAL A 130 -7.01 4.59 11.72
N ARG A 131 -7.79 4.73 12.80
CA ARG A 131 -8.68 5.89 13.00
C ARG A 131 -7.93 7.22 13.04
N THR A 132 -6.78 7.28 13.72
CA THR A 132 -5.95 8.48 13.78
C THR A 132 -5.41 8.85 12.38
N LEU A 133 -4.98 7.86 11.59
CA LEU A 133 -4.57 8.07 10.20
C LEU A 133 -5.73 8.55 9.32
N ASP A 134 -6.91 7.94 9.47
CA ASP A 134 -8.10 8.35 8.72
C ASP A 134 -8.53 9.77 9.06
N ALA A 135 -8.50 10.15 10.34
CA ALA A 135 -8.74 11.51 10.79
C ALA A 135 -7.74 12.51 10.17
N TYR A 136 -6.45 12.13 10.08
CA TYR A 136 -5.43 12.94 9.41
C TYR A 136 -5.76 13.19 7.94
N TYR A 137 -6.24 12.18 7.21
CA TYR A 137 -6.63 12.29 5.80
C TYR A 137 -7.81 13.24 5.57
N HIS A 138 -8.65 13.44 6.59
CA HIS A 138 -9.83 14.30 6.53
C HIS A 138 -9.57 15.76 6.93
N ARG A 139 -8.35 16.10 7.40
CA ARG A 139 -7.98 17.48 7.69
C ARG A 139 -8.09 18.36 6.44
N SER A 140 -8.52 19.61 6.59
CA SER A 140 -8.72 20.54 5.48
C SER A 140 -7.47 20.80 4.64
N ASP A 141 -6.29 20.74 5.26
CA ASP A 141 -4.98 20.94 4.61
C ASP A 141 -4.40 19.67 3.96
N VAL A 142 -5.03 18.50 4.17
CA VAL A 142 -4.57 17.20 3.66
C VAL A 142 -5.56 16.56 2.70
N LYS A 143 -6.86 16.82 2.92
CA LYS A 143 -7.96 16.17 2.21
C LYS A 143 -7.84 16.38 0.71
N GLY A 144 -7.85 15.26 -0.01
CA GLY A 144 -7.85 15.25 -1.46
C GLY A 144 -9.23 15.47 -2.06
N LYS A 145 -9.29 15.60 -3.39
CA LYS A 145 -10.53 15.71 -4.16
C LYS A 145 -11.41 14.47 -4.01
N TYR A 146 -10.80 13.29 -3.92
CA TYR A 146 -11.49 12.01 -3.82
C TYR A 146 -11.36 11.39 -2.42
N PRO A 147 -12.33 10.57 -1.98
CA PRO A 147 -12.21 9.81 -0.75
C PRO A 147 -11.01 8.86 -0.80
N GLN A 148 -10.31 8.75 0.32
CA GLN A 148 -9.18 7.86 0.52
C GLN A 148 -9.18 7.45 1.99
N THR A 149 -9.03 6.16 2.27
CA THR A 149 -9.14 5.59 3.61
C THR A 149 -7.99 4.62 3.83
N PRO A 150 -7.12 4.83 4.84
CA PRO A 150 -6.07 3.89 5.16
C PRO A 150 -6.66 2.59 5.69
N VAL A 151 -6.05 1.45 5.35
CA VAL A 151 -6.53 0.13 5.77
C VAL A 151 -5.37 -0.72 6.26
N MET A 152 -5.60 -1.49 7.31
CA MET A 152 -4.64 -2.45 7.84
C MET A 152 -5.14 -3.88 7.68
N THR A 153 -4.30 -4.77 7.15
CA THR A 153 -4.58 -6.21 6.96
C THR A 153 -3.45 -7.07 7.50
N GLY A 154 -3.65 -8.40 7.47
CA GLY A 154 -2.67 -9.39 7.92
C GLY A 154 -2.94 -9.84 9.36
N GLU A 155 -1.89 -10.00 10.17
CA GLU A 155 -2.01 -10.53 11.55
C GLU A 155 -2.46 -9.47 12.58
N THR A 156 -3.49 -8.68 12.27
CA THR A 156 -3.98 -7.56 13.09
C THR A 156 -4.45 -7.97 14.48
N ASP A 157 -4.92 -9.21 14.64
CA ASP A 157 -5.39 -9.75 15.92
C ASP A 157 -4.26 -10.27 16.82
N LYS A 158 -3.07 -10.50 16.23
CA LYS A 158 -1.92 -11.07 16.94
C LYS A 158 -0.82 -10.06 17.20
N ARG A 159 -0.77 -8.97 16.43
CA ARG A 159 0.35 -8.02 16.40
C ARG A 159 -0.16 -6.60 16.45
N ARG A 160 0.60 -5.72 17.09
CA ARG A 160 0.34 -4.27 17.04
C ARG A 160 1.34 -3.59 16.14
N PHE A 161 0.85 -2.79 15.19
CA PHE A 161 1.70 -2.01 14.29
C PHE A 161 2.60 -1.06 15.08
N SER A 162 2.07 -0.49 16.16
CA SER A 162 2.79 0.45 17.02
C SER A 162 4.03 -0.12 17.73
N GLU A 163 4.21 -1.44 17.72
CA GLU A 163 5.42 -2.08 18.25
C GLU A 163 6.68 -1.68 17.47
N ILE A 164 6.56 -1.33 16.18
CA ILE A 164 7.70 -0.88 15.38
C ILE A 164 8.23 0.50 15.79
N PHE A 165 7.44 1.25 16.56
CA PHE A 165 7.82 2.57 17.07
C PHE A 165 8.59 2.49 18.40
N LYS A 166 8.77 1.28 18.96
CA LYS A 166 9.59 1.07 20.15
C LYS A 166 11.07 1.13 19.75
N ARG A 167 11.70 2.27 20.04
CA ARG A 167 13.15 2.32 20.26
C ARG A 167 13.48 1.78 21.63
#